data_AF-I0R6K4-F1
#
_entry.id   AF-I0R6K4-F1
#
_cell.length_a   1.000
_cell.length_b   1.000
_cell.length_c   1.000
_cell.angle_alpha   90.00
_cell.angle_beta   90.00
_cell.angle_gamma   90.00
#
_symmetry.space_group_name_H-M   'P 1'
#
loop_
_entity.id
_entity.type
_entity.pdbx_description
1 polymer ?
#
loop_
_entity_poly.entity_id
_entity_poly.type
_entity_poly.pdbx_seq_one_letter_code
_entity_poly.pdbx_strand_id
1 'polypeptide(L)'
;MRHYLEQPVKIKRIDYMVEYGEFYYQAGSWSHPRRVVFKVEKPYNQFIHLYTFVVTTMESEPHKVIQFYCGRGKMENFIKEGKSGFNFSSVSSRSKVVNANRLQVHVLAYNLFNWFRRLVFSSNMRKQQINTIRLKLLKVATKVVHTARYTIFKLCSSCPYKKEFYETISNIRKLLPQLE
;
A
#
# COMPACT_ATOMS: atom_id res chain seq x y z
N MET A 1 -39.66 15.47 12.10
CA MET A 1 -39.25 16.51 13.06
C MET A 1 -39.57 16.03 14.48
N ARG A 2 -38.57 15.56 15.21
CA ARG A 2 -38.61 15.45 16.68
C ARG A 2 -37.25 15.84 17.23
N HIS A 3 -37.32 16.57 18.33
CA HIS A 3 -36.30 17.42 18.94
C HIS A 3 -35.03 16.72 19.42
N TYR A 4 -33.89 17.36 19.17
CA TYR A 4 -32.73 17.34 20.06
C TYR A 4 -32.28 18.80 20.26
N LEU A 5 -32.78 19.44 21.32
CA LEU A 5 -32.29 20.74 21.76
C LEU A 5 -31.07 20.55 22.67
N GLU A 6 -29.95 21.03 22.15
CA GLU A 6 -28.92 21.85 22.81
C GLU A 6 -28.49 21.46 24.24
N GLN A 7 -27.29 20.88 24.34
CA GLN A 7 -26.39 21.18 25.45
C GLN A 7 -25.32 22.16 24.98
N PRO A 8 -24.99 23.22 25.75
CA PRO A 8 -23.95 24.16 25.38
C PRO A 8 -22.60 23.49 25.56
N VAL A 9 -22.10 22.85 24.51
CA VAL A 9 -20.72 22.36 24.45
C VAL A 9 -19.83 23.59 24.49
N LYS A 10 -19.17 23.84 25.63
CA LYS A 10 -18.08 24.81 25.74
C LYS A 10 -17.13 24.58 24.57
N ILE A 11 -17.13 25.49 23.60
CA ILE A 11 -16.32 25.39 22.38
C ILE A 11 -14.86 25.53 22.82
N LYS A 12 -14.21 24.40 23.12
CA LYS A 12 -12.75 24.32 23.12
C LYS A 12 -12.31 24.58 21.69
N ARG A 13 -11.97 25.84 21.42
CA ARG A 13 -11.67 26.37 20.07
C ARG A 13 -10.38 25.80 19.45
N ILE A 14 -9.70 24.89 20.15
CA ILE A 14 -8.34 24.46 19.86
C ILE A 14 -8.23 22.94 19.66
N ASP A 15 -9.18 22.11 20.11
CA ASP A 15 -8.98 20.67 20.13
C ASP A 15 -9.44 20.02 18.81
N TYR A 16 -8.55 19.22 18.19
CA TYR A 16 -8.91 18.33 17.08
C TYR A 16 -10.03 17.40 17.51
N MET A 17 -11.11 17.40 16.73
CA MET A 17 -12.29 16.60 17.03
C MET A 17 -12.60 15.70 15.84
N VAL A 18 -12.85 14.43 16.13
CA VAL A 18 -13.32 13.46 15.16
C VAL A 18 -14.56 12.80 15.72
N GLU A 19 -15.62 12.83 14.93
CA GLU A 19 -16.86 12.14 15.23
C GLU A 19 -17.13 11.09 14.16
N TYR A 20 -17.58 9.91 14.61
CA TYR A 20 -18.03 8.84 13.75
C TYR A 20 -19.48 8.56 14.07
N GLY A 21 -20.25 8.25 13.03
CA GLY A 21 -21.63 7.85 13.22
C GLY A 21 -22.16 7.13 12.00
N GLU A 22 -23.45 6.84 12.04
CA GLU A 22 -24.14 6.13 10.98
C GLU A 22 -25.59 6.55 10.89
N PHE A 23 -26.14 6.38 9.70
CA PHE A 23 -27.57 6.55 9.44
C PHE A 23 -27.96 5.70 8.23
N TYR A 24 -29.27 5.52 8.04
CA TYR A 24 -29.80 4.94 6.82
C TYR A 24 -30.19 6.04 5.84
N TYR A 25 -29.77 5.89 4.59
CA TYR A 25 -30.08 6.81 3.52
C TYR A 25 -30.60 6.05 2.30
N GLN A 26 -31.56 6.64 1.61
CA GLN A 26 -32.07 6.14 0.34
C GLN A 26 -32.04 7.27 -0.67
N ALA A 27 -31.16 7.18 -1.66
CA ALA A 27 -31.23 8.07 -2.81
C ALA A 27 -32.49 7.74 -3.64
N GLY A 28 -33.03 8.72 -4.36
CA GLY A 28 -34.27 8.53 -5.14
C GLY A 28 -34.22 7.39 -6.17
N SER A 29 -33.02 7.05 -6.68
CA SER A 29 -32.82 5.94 -7.62
C SER A 29 -32.60 4.57 -6.95
N TRP A 30 -32.55 4.50 -5.62
CA TRP A 30 -32.28 3.27 -4.89
C TRP A 30 -33.58 2.56 -4.52
N SER A 31 -33.62 1.25 -4.71
CA SER A 31 -34.78 0.42 -4.38
C SER A 31 -35.06 0.30 -2.88
N HIS A 32 -34.05 0.48 -2.03
CA HIS A 32 -34.16 0.36 -0.58
C HIS A 32 -33.12 1.23 0.14
N PRO A 33 -33.35 1.60 1.42
CA PRO A 33 -32.37 2.33 2.21
C PRO A 33 -31.10 1.50 2.42
N ARG A 34 -29.96 2.18 2.52
CA ARG A 34 -28.65 1.59 2.76
C ARG A 34 -27.98 2.27 3.94
N ARG A 35 -27.19 1.49 4.69
CA ARG A 35 -26.38 2.00 5.79
C ARG A 35 -25.28 2.92 5.22
N VAL A 36 -25.18 4.11 5.79
CA VAL A 36 -24.13 5.08 5.53
C VAL A 36 -23.39 5.33 6.82
N VAL A 37 -22.09 5.03 6.83
CA VAL A 37 -21.20 5.42 7.93
C VAL A 37 -20.52 6.74 7.58
N PHE A 38 -20.27 7.57 8.57
CA PHE A 38 -19.61 8.84 8.36
C PHE A 38 -18.46 9.07 9.34
N LYS A 39 -17.54 9.93 8.90
CA LYS A 39 -16.50 10.56 9.72
C LYS A 39 -16.55 12.06 9.47
N VAL A 40 -16.71 12.83 10.54
CA VAL A 40 -16.56 14.29 10.52
C VAL A 40 -15.30 14.63 11.29
N GLU A 41 -14.36 15.31 10.65
CA GLU A 41 -13.08 15.70 11.24
C GLU A 41 -12.93 17.21 11.19
N LYS A 42 -12.48 17.81 12.29
CA LYS A 42 -12.10 19.22 12.36
C LYS A 42 -10.58 19.31 12.58
N PRO A 43 -9.80 19.50 11.50
CA PRO A 43 -8.36 19.65 11.62
C PRO A 43 -8.00 20.91 12.42
N TYR A 44 -6.86 20.85 13.13
CA TYR A 44 -6.27 22.04 13.75
C TYR A 44 -6.06 23.13 12.68
N ASN A 45 -6.35 24.38 13.03
CA ASN A 45 -6.19 25.56 12.16
C ASN A 45 -7.04 25.55 10.86
N GLN A 46 -8.08 24.72 10.78
CA GLN A 46 -9.04 24.76 9.67
C GLN A 46 -10.43 25.12 10.17
N PHE A 47 -11.09 26.05 9.47
CA PHE A 47 -12.49 26.42 9.73
C PHE A 47 -13.48 25.42 9.13
N ILE A 48 -13.03 24.64 8.14
CA ILE A 48 -13.87 23.72 7.36
C ILE A 48 -13.74 22.32 7.95
N HIS A 49 -14.88 21.66 8.17
CA HIS A 49 -14.92 20.25 8.56
C HIS A 49 -14.69 19.37 7.32
N LEU A 50 -13.92 18.30 7.50
CA LEU A 50 -13.74 17.26 6.51
C LEU A 50 -14.78 16.18 6.73
N TYR A 51 -15.59 15.91 5.71
CA TYR A 51 -16.64 14.91 5.75
C TYR A 51 -16.27 13.71 4.89
N THR A 52 -16.39 12.51 5.47
CA THR A 52 -16.30 11.25 4.72
C THR A 52 -17.60 10.49 4.93
N PHE A 53 -18.27 10.11 3.85
CA PHE A 53 -19.46 9.26 3.87
C PHE A 53 -19.19 8.00 3.07
N VAL A 54 -19.47 6.82 3.64
CA VAL A 54 -19.29 5.53 3.00
C VAL A 54 -20.58 4.73 3.11
N VAL A 55 -21.17 4.44 1.95
CA VAL A 55 -22.28 3.48 1.86
C VAL A 55 -21.70 2.08 2.00
N THR A 56 -22.22 1.28 2.91
CA THR A 56 -21.65 -0.04 3.23
C THR A 56 -22.72 -1.07 3.55
N THR A 57 -22.40 -2.35 3.28
CA THR A 57 -23.15 -3.51 3.77
C THR A 57 -22.46 -4.19 4.94
N MET A 58 -21.26 -3.74 5.32
CA MET A 58 -20.57 -4.25 6.50
C MET A 58 -21.39 -3.91 7.74
N GLU A 59 -21.34 -4.75 8.79
CA GLU A 59 -22.03 -4.52 10.06
C GLU A 59 -21.09 -4.01 11.17
N SER A 60 -19.77 -3.94 10.89
CA SER A 60 -18.78 -3.45 11.85
C SER A 60 -19.03 -2.00 12.27
N GLU A 61 -18.50 -1.61 13.42
CA GLU A 61 -18.59 -0.25 13.96
C GLU A 61 -18.13 0.81 12.94
N PRO A 62 -18.76 2.01 12.90
CA PRO A 62 -18.46 3.05 11.91
C PRO A 62 -16.97 3.37 11.77
N HIS A 63 -16.24 3.48 12.88
CA HIS A 63 -14.81 3.76 12.87
C HIS A 63 -13.98 2.67 12.18
N LYS A 64 -14.34 1.39 12.33
CA LYS A 64 -13.66 0.25 11.68
C LYS A 64 -13.93 0.23 10.19
N VAL A 65 -15.18 0.51 9.78
CA VAL A 65 -15.53 0.61 8.36
C VAL A 65 -14.76 1.74 7.69
N ILE A 66 -14.70 2.92 8.33
CA ILE A 66 -13.92 4.05 7.81
C ILE A 66 -12.43 3.69 7.76
N GLN A 67 -11.87 3.06 8.80
CA GLN A 67 -10.47 2.62 8.81
C GLN A 67 -10.17 1.63 7.67
N PHE A 68 -11.06 0.66 7.44
CA PHE A 68 -10.97 -0.27 6.31
C PHE A 68 -11.04 0.48 4.97
N TYR A 69 -11.99 1.40 4.81
CA TYR A 69 -12.13 2.22 3.61
C TYR A 69 -10.88 3.08 3.35
N CYS A 70 -10.31 3.69 4.38
CA CYS A 70 -9.04 4.42 4.28
C CYS A 70 -7.88 3.52 3.80
N GLY A 71 -7.98 2.20 4.01
CA GLY A 71 -7.08 1.21 3.42
C GLY A 71 -7.02 1.25 1.89
N ARG A 72 -8.07 1.74 1.21
CA ARG A 72 -8.08 1.96 -0.25
C ARG A 72 -6.97 2.90 -0.72
N GLY A 73 -6.60 3.89 0.09
CA GLY A 73 -5.47 4.78 -0.23
C GLY A 73 -4.14 4.02 -0.36
N LYS A 74 -3.97 2.91 0.37
CA LYS A 74 -2.79 2.05 0.23
C LYS A 74 -2.78 1.34 -1.13
N MET A 75 -3.94 0.98 -1.67
CA MET A 75 -4.03 0.37 -3.01
C MET A 75 -3.55 1.34 -4.09
N GLU A 76 -3.91 2.62 -4.00
CA GLU A 76 -3.43 3.64 -4.95
C GLU A 76 -1.90 3.75 -4.92
N ASN A 77 -1.28 3.63 -3.75
CA ASN A 77 0.18 3.60 -3.66
C ASN A 77 0.79 2.37 -4.35
N PHE A 78 0.15 1.19 -4.27
CA PHE A 78 0.59 -0.01 -5.00
C PHE A 78 0.42 0.14 -6.52
N ILE A 79 -0.67 0.76 -6.97
CA ILE A 79 -0.90 1.06 -8.39
C ILE A 79 0.18 2.04 -8.91
N LYS A 80 0.49 3.08 -8.12
CA LYS A 80 1.58 4.02 -8.44
C LYS A 80 2.92 3.30 -8.52
N GLU A 81 3.24 2.43 -7.56
CA GLU A 81 4.46 1.61 -7.59
C GLU A 81 4.51 0.70 -8.83
N GLY A 82 3.40 0.08 -9.22
CA GLY A 82 3.32 -0.72 -10.45
C GLY A 82 3.58 0.11 -11.71
N LYS A 83 2.99 1.31 -11.80
CA LYS A 83 3.21 2.23 -12.92
C LYS A 83 4.66 2.72 -12.99
N SER A 84 5.18 3.32 -11.92
CA SER A 84 6.52 3.93 -11.91
C SER A 84 7.66 2.91 -11.81
N GLY A 85 7.41 1.78 -11.17
CA GLY A 85 8.40 0.78 -10.84
C GLY A 85 8.43 -0.39 -11.81
N PHE A 86 7.28 -0.83 -12.32
CA PHE A 86 7.16 -2.01 -13.18
C PHE A 86 6.62 -1.68 -14.58
N ASN A 87 6.44 -0.40 -14.90
CA ASN A 87 6.02 0.09 -16.20
C ASN A 87 4.65 -0.44 -16.65
N PHE A 88 3.68 -0.51 -15.72
CA PHE A 88 2.30 -0.93 -16.03
C PHE A 88 1.63 -0.07 -17.11
N SER A 89 2.14 1.14 -17.36
CA SER A 89 1.67 2.05 -18.41
C SER A 89 2.23 1.75 -19.81
N SER A 90 3.01 0.69 -19.99
CA SER A 90 3.61 0.34 -21.29
C SER A 90 2.58 -0.21 -22.29
N VAL A 91 1.70 0.64 -22.81
CA VAL A 91 0.66 0.28 -23.80
C VAL A 91 1.01 0.77 -25.20
N SER A 92 2.07 0.23 -25.79
CA SER A 92 2.61 0.70 -27.09
C SER A 92 1.94 0.07 -28.32
N SER A 93 1.14 -0.98 -28.17
CA SER A 93 0.47 -1.63 -29.30
C SER A 93 -0.90 -1.02 -29.60
N ARG A 94 -1.34 -1.07 -30.86
CA ARG A 94 -2.73 -0.76 -31.24
C ARG A 94 -3.73 -1.84 -30.78
N SER A 95 -3.27 -3.06 -30.53
CA SER A 95 -4.12 -4.17 -30.10
C SER A 95 -4.34 -4.17 -28.58
N LYS A 96 -5.61 -4.12 -28.16
CA LYS A 96 -6.00 -4.22 -26.74
C LYS A 96 -5.54 -5.54 -26.11
N VAL A 97 -5.62 -6.65 -26.85
CA VAL A 97 -5.23 -7.99 -26.37
C VAL A 97 -3.73 -8.04 -26.08
N VAL A 98 -2.90 -7.48 -26.98
CA VAL A 98 -1.45 -7.42 -26.79
C VAL A 98 -1.09 -6.59 -25.56
N ASN A 99 -1.74 -5.45 -25.37
CA ASN A 99 -1.52 -4.60 -24.21
C ASN A 99 -1.98 -5.27 -22.90
N ALA A 100 -3.11 -5.99 -22.91
CA ALA A 100 -3.60 -6.75 -21.77
C ALA A 100 -2.60 -7.85 -21.35
N ASN A 101 -2.11 -8.64 -22.31
CA ASN A 101 -1.12 -9.70 -22.04
C ASN A 101 0.20 -9.10 -21.52
N ARG A 102 0.66 -7.99 -22.08
CA ARG A 102 1.84 -7.27 -21.59
C ARG A 102 1.65 -6.82 -20.13
N LEU A 103 0.49 -6.24 -19.80
CA LEU A 103 0.18 -5.86 -18.42
C LEU A 103 0.20 -7.07 -17.48
N GLN A 104 -0.33 -8.23 -17.90
CA GLN A 104 -0.28 -9.46 -17.10
C GLN A 104 1.16 -9.89 -16.78
N VAL A 105 2.08 -9.81 -17.75
CA VAL A 105 3.51 -10.08 -17.51
C VAL A 105 4.11 -9.10 -16.50
N HIS A 106 3.79 -7.81 -16.60
CA HIS A 106 4.25 -6.81 -15.61
C HIS A 106 3.67 -7.08 -14.21
N VAL A 107 2.40 -7.48 -14.12
CA VAL A 107 1.75 -7.87 -12.86
C VAL A 107 2.41 -9.11 -12.26
N LEU A 108 2.76 -10.11 -13.07
CA LEU A 108 3.49 -11.29 -12.62
C LEU A 108 4.85 -10.92 -12.03
N ALA A 109 5.62 -10.06 -12.71
CA ALA A 109 6.90 -9.56 -12.22
C ALA A 109 6.75 -8.78 -10.89
N TYR A 110 5.70 -7.97 -10.76
CA TYR A 110 5.38 -7.25 -9.53
C TYR A 110 5.04 -8.20 -8.38
N ASN A 111 4.25 -9.25 -8.64
CA ASN A 111 3.90 -10.26 -7.66
C ASN A 111 5.13 -11.06 -7.21
N LEU A 112 6.00 -11.46 -8.14
CA LEU A 112 7.27 -12.11 -7.82
C LEU A 112 8.13 -11.22 -6.92
N PHE A 113 8.22 -9.93 -7.22
CA PHE A 113 8.93 -8.99 -6.37
C PHE A 113 8.28 -8.81 -5.00
N ASN A 114 6.95 -8.83 -4.90
CA ASN A 114 6.24 -8.78 -3.62
C ASN A 114 6.50 -10.03 -2.78
N TRP A 115 6.58 -11.22 -3.38
CA TRP A 115 6.99 -12.44 -2.67
C TRP A 115 8.45 -12.35 -2.21
N PHE A 116 9.35 -11.93 -3.10
CA PHE A 116 10.76 -11.69 -2.75
C PHE A 116 10.88 -10.73 -1.57
N ARG A 117 10.16 -9.60 -1.61
CA ARG A 117 10.08 -8.62 -0.53
C ARG A 117 9.59 -9.25 0.77
N ARG A 118 8.53 -10.07 0.75
CA ARG A 118 7.94 -10.67 1.96
C ARG A 118 8.83 -11.74 2.59
N LEU A 119 9.46 -12.57 1.76
CA LEU A 119 10.21 -13.75 2.20
C LEU A 119 11.67 -13.44 2.53
N VAL A 120 12.29 -12.51 1.80
CA VAL A 120 13.74 -12.30 1.85
C VAL A 120 14.12 -11.05 2.64
N PHE A 121 13.34 -9.97 2.56
CA PHE A 121 13.77 -8.69 3.11
C PHE A 121 13.56 -8.57 4.63
N SER A 122 14.52 -7.89 5.26
CA SER A 122 14.41 -7.43 6.65
C SER A 122 13.22 -6.48 6.83
N SER A 123 12.76 -6.32 8.07
CA SER A 123 11.61 -5.46 8.42
C SER A 123 11.75 -4.03 7.88
N ASN A 124 12.97 -3.49 7.88
CA ASN A 124 13.27 -2.13 7.40
C ASN A 124 13.19 -2.01 5.88
N MET A 125 13.57 -3.05 5.14
CA MET A 125 13.56 -3.05 3.68
C MET A 125 12.17 -3.38 3.09
N ARG A 126 11.34 -4.14 3.82
CA ARG A 126 9.99 -4.51 3.39
C ARG A 126 9.07 -3.34 3.05
N LYS A 127 9.30 -2.17 3.66
CA LYS A 127 8.52 -0.94 3.44
C LYS A 127 9.04 -0.08 2.28
N GLN A 128 10.19 -0.41 1.70
CA GLN A 128 10.82 0.42 0.66
C GLN A 128 10.23 0.14 -0.72
N GLN A 129 10.11 1.19 -1.53
CA GLN A 129 9.66 1.09 -2.92
C GLN A 129 10.71 0.38 -3.80
N ILE A 130 10.24 -0.26 -4.87
CA ILE A 130 11.10 -0.97 -5.84
C ILE A 130 12.26 -0.12 -6.37
N ASN A 131 12.08 1.18 -6.60
CA ASN A 131 13.15 2.05 -7.09
C ASN A 131 14.31 2.17 -6.09
N THR A 132 13.99 2.33 -4.80
CA THR A 132 14.99 2.30 -3.73
C THR A 132 15.66 0.93 -3.65
N ILE A 133 14.89 -0.15 -3.75
CA ILE A 133 15.42 -1.51 -3.73
C ILE A 133 16.35 -1.79 -4.92
N ARG A 134 15.99 -1.30 -6.12
CA ARG A 134 16.87 -1.36 -7.30
C ARG A 134 18.20 -0.71 -7.01
N LEU A 135 18.22 0.50 -6.45
CA LEU A 135 19.46 1.20 -6.12
C LEU A 135 20.27 0.46 -5.05
N LYS A 136 19.60 -0.08 -4.03
CA LYS A 136 20.27 -0.73 -2.89
C LYS A 136 20.79 -2.13 -3.15
N LEU A 137 20.15 -2.89 -4.04
CA LEU A 137 20.46 -4.31 -4.25
C LEU A 137 20.77 -4.68 -5.71
N LEU A 138 20.03 -4.12 -6.67
CA LEU A 138 20.11 -4.57 -8.07
C LEU A 138 21.10 -3.76 -8.91
N LYS A 139 21.33 -2.48 -8.56
CA LYS A 139 22.23 -1.55 -9.24
C LYS A 139 23.51 -1.33 -8.45
N VAL A 140 23.96 -2.34 -7.71
CA VAL A 140 25.19 -2.29 -6.92
C VAL A 140 26.32 -2.91 -7.72
N ALA A 141 27.44 -2.20 -7.86
CA ALA A 141 28.63 -2.74 -8.49
C ALA A 141 29.31 -3.72 -7.52
N THR A 142 29.60 -4.94 -7.99
CA THR A 142 30.27 -5.98 -7.21
C THR A 142 31.26 -6.73 -8.08
N LYS A 143 32.35 -7.24 -7.49
CA LYS A 143 33.19 -8.23 -8.14
C LYS A 143 32.56 -9.61 -7.98
N VAL A 144 32.14 -10.21 -9.08
CA VAL A 144 31.65 -11.59 -9.11
C VAL A 144 32.85 -12.53 -9.13
N VAL A 145 32.89 -13.48 -8.19
CA VAL A 145 33.92 -14.51 -8.11
C VAL A 145 33.22 -15.86 -8.17
N HIS A 146 33.56 -16.65 -9.17
CA HIS A 146 33.10 -18.02 -9.29
C HIS A 146 34.11 -18.96 -8.63
N THR A 147 33.59 -19.87 -7.82
CA THR A 147 34.30 -21.05 -7.31
C THR A 147 33.61 -22.29 -7.86
N ALA A 148 34.21 -23.47 -7.70
CA ALA A 148 33.63 -24.72 -8.21
C ALA A 148 32.18 -24.98 -7.73
N ARG A 149 31.78 -24.46 -6.56
CA ARG A 149 30.45 -24.70 -5.96
C ARG A 149 29.62 -23.44 -5.73
N TYR A 150 30.23 -22.25 -5.73
CA TYR A 150 29.54 -21.03 -5.33
C TYR A 150 29.91 -19.83 -6.20
N THR A 151 28.89 -19.02 -6.48
CA THR A 151 29.06 -17.64 -6.97
C THR A 151 29.05 -16.68 -5.79
N ILE A 152 30.14 -15.93 -5.64
CA ILE A 152 30.36 -15.01 -4.52
C ILE A 152 30.37 -13.57 -5.06
N PHE A 153 29.53 -12.72 -4.46
CA PHE A 153 29.49 -11.29 -4.75
C PHE A 153 30.35 -10.53 -3.72
N LYS A 154 31.48 -9.99 -4.17
CA LYS A 154 32.38 -9.16 -3.34
C LYS A 154 32.03 -7.69 -3.55
N LEU A 155 31.47 -7.07 -2.51
CA LEU A 155 31.13 -5.65 -2.48
C LEU A 155 32.35 -4.80 -2.13
N CYS A 156 32.36 -3.55 -2.59
CA CYS A 156 33.34 -2.55 -2.16
C CYS A 156 33.28 -2.36 -0.63
N SER A 157 34.42 -2.07 0.01
CA SER A 157 34.48 -1.79 1.45
C SER A 157 33.61 -0.58 1.85
N SER A 158 33.51 0.42 0.98
CA SER A 158 32.72 1.64 1.16
C SER A 158 31.25 1.53 0.72
N CYS A 159 30.77 0.34 0.36
CA CYS A 159 29.37 0.18 -0.06
C CYS A 159 28.41 0.44 1.12
N PRO A 160 27.50 1.43 1.02
CA PRO A 160 26.62 1.81 2.14
C PRO A 160 25.59 0.72 2.47
N TYR A 161 25.20 -0.11 1.49
CA TYR A 161 24.15 -1.12 1.64
C TYR A 161 24.71 -2.54 1.83
N LYS A 162 25.96 -2.65 2.30
CA LYS A 162 26.67 -3.93 2.42
C LYS A 162 25.95 -4.90 3.35
N LYS A 163 25.44 -4.40 4.48
CA LYS A 163 24.73 -5.21 5.49
C LYS A 163 23.43 -5.77 4.90
N GLU A 164 22.62 -4.90 4.32
CA GLU A 164 21.34 -5.24 3.68
C GLU A 164 21.52 -6.25 2.54
N PHE A 165 22.55 -6.08 1.73
CA PHE A 165 22.83 -6.99 0.62
C PHE A 165 23.19 -8.39 1.12
N TYR A 166 24.13 -8.50 2.06
CA TYR A 166 24.52 -9.82 2.59
C TYR A 166 23.41 -10.49 3.40
N GLU A 167 22.62 -9.72 4.15
CA GLU A 167 21.42 -10.23 4.83
C GLU A 167 20.42 -10.79 3.82
N THR A 168 20.16 -10.06 2.73
CA THR A 168 19.28 -10.51 1.64
C THR A 168 19.79 -11.83 1.04
N ILE A 169 21.07 -11.93 0.69
CA ILE A 169 21.67 -13.16 0.14
C ILE A 169 21.60 -14.32 1.16
N SER A 170 21.83 -14.05 2.44
CA SER A 170 21.70 -15.05 3.50
C SER A 170 20.27 -15.58 3.60
N ASN A 171 19.28 -14.70 3.57
CA ASN A 171 17.87 -15.08 3.63
C ASN A 171 17.44 -15.89 2.41
N ILE A 172 17.92 -15.56 1.20
CA ILE A 172 17.70 -16.38 0.00
C ILE A 172 18.25 -17.80 0.19
N ARG A 173 19.47 -17.93 0.73
CA ARG A 173 20.08 -19.24 0.98
C ARG A 173 19.37 -20.05 2.07
N LYS A 174 18.59 -19.41 2.95
CA LYS A 174 17.77 -20.09 3.96
C LYS A 174 16.42 -20.54 3.42
N LEU A 175 15.93 -19.94 2.32
CA LEU A 175 14.69 -20.33 1.64
C LEU A 175 14.82 -21.63 0.84
N LEU A 176 15.90 -22.42 1.04
CA LEU A 176 16.12 -23.67 0.31
C LEU A 176 14.83 -24.49 0.28
N PRO A 177 14.27 -24.77 -0.91
CA PRO A 177 13.10 -25.61 -1.01
C PRO A 177 13.47 -26.98 -0.46
N GLN A 178 12.63 -27.52 0.43
CA GLN A 178 12.67 -28.96 0.68
C GLN A 178 12.17 -29.62 -0.59
N LEU A 179 13.12 -30.01 -1.43
CA LEU A 179 12.85 -30.85 -2.59
C LEU A 179 12.56 -32.23 -2.01
N GLU A 180 11.28 -32.58 -1.90
CA GLU A 180 10.83 -33.97 -1.83
C GLU A 180 11.09 -34.67 -3.17
#